data_AF-A0A5J4VI88-F1
#
_entry.id   AF-A0A5J4VI88-F1
#
_cell.length_a   1.000
_cell.length_b   1.000
_cell.length_c   1.000
_cell.angle_alpha   90.00
_cell.angle_beta   90.00
_cell.angle_gamma   90.00
#
_symmetry.space_group_name_H-M   'P 1'
#
loop_
_entity.id
_entity.type
_entity.pdbx_description
1 polymer ?
#
loop_
_entity_poly.entity_id
_entity_poly.type
_entity_poly.pdbx_seq_one_letter_code
_entity_poly.pdbx_strand_id
1 'polypeptide(L)'
;MAEPLNAINMIIQTIDVSLPTYEYLYSAFSLSTFNTQNIQLNRRFNQCKENNKNPFSSNANDLAQSIAERAANRQGRAGILNIRYAVSRKIGLHTGNQLGQSLITSLEAKEISKSQSNNAKNQRIWDVNLLTQFLQQHPSDNYLTWMQLISKVASLIILINAFRYLEMEWIQIGSVIINLESIQISLETRLKTALSTTKIILEDKNSSCRNQMLVYSLQEIINRFKDLRLESGVASVLFTNKDS
;
A
#
# COMPACT_ATOMS: atom_id res chain seq x y z
N MET A 1 19.77 29.33 3.45
CA MET A 1 19.78 27.85 3.37
C MET A 1 21.01 27.34 4.12
N ALA A 2 20.84 27.02 5.40
CA ALA A 2 21.82 26.41 6.31
C ALA A 2 20.96 25.55 7.29
N GLU A 3 21.27 24.32 7.73
CA GLU A 3 22.44 23.45 7.73
C GLU A 3 21.99 21.97 7.57
N PRO A 4 22.71 21.12 6.82
CA PRO A 4 22.69 19.66 7.02
C PRO A 4 23.81 19.15 7.95
N LEU A 5 24.68 20.05 8.45
CA LEU A 5 25.90 19.70 9.18
C LEU A 5 25.67 19.08 10.57
N ASN A 6 24.55 19.38 11.23
CA ASN A 6 24.32 18.93 12.62
C ASN A 6 24.19 17.40 12.77
N ALA A 7 23.67 16.73 11.74
CA ALA A 7 23.44 15.28 11.74
C ALA A 7 24.70 14.47 11.47
N ILE A 8 25.51 14.98 10.53
CA ILE A 8 26.77 14.37 10.13
C ILE A 8 27.78 14.55 11.25
N ASN A 9 27.83 15.73 11.87
CA ASN A 9 28.64 15.97 13.05
C ASN A 9 28.18 15.11 14.23
N MET A 10 26.87 14.94 14.47
CA MET A 10 26.40 13.97 15.48
C MET A 10 26.81 12.54 15.15
N ILE A 11 26.71 12.08 13.90
CA ILE A 11 27.13 10.72 13.54
C ILE A 11 28.66 10.55 13.68
N ILE A 12 29.45 11.51 13.22
CA ILE A 12 30.92 11.46 13.29
C ILE A 12 31.40 11.62 14.74
N GLN A 13 30.82 12.52 15.53
CA GLN A 13 31.18 12.76 16.93
C GLN A 13 30.64 11.69 17.88
N THR A 14 29.49 11.05 17.57
CA THR A 14 28.84 10.10 18.49
C THR A 14 29.08 8.64 18.12
N ILE A 15 29.51 8.32 16.89
CA ILE A 15 29.68 6.93 16.43
C ILE A 15 31.17 6.52 16.30
N ASP A 16 32.14 7.41 16.55
CA ASP A 16 33.59 7.08 16.47
C ASP A 16 33.94 6.25 15.22
N VAL A 17 33.31 6.60 14.09
CA VAL A 17 33.49 5.88 12.83
C VAL A 17 34.77 6.42 12.21
N SER A 18 35.75 5.55 12.01
CA SER A 18 36.99 5.92 11.33
C SER A 18 36.68 6.63 10.00
N LEU A 19 37.42 7.70 9.71
CA LEU A 19 37.28 8.48 8.46
C LEU A 19 37.20 7.60 7.20
N PRO A 20 37.98 6.50 7.06
CA PRO A 20 37.86 5.60 5.92
C PRO A 20 36.52 4.87 5.83
N THR A 21 35.94 4.48 6.96
CA THR A 21 34.62 3.83 7.00
C THR A 21 33.50 4.80 6.62
N TYR A 22 33.65 6.07 7.00
CA TYR A 22 32.75 7.14 6.57
C TYR A 22 32.84 7.40 5.05
N GLU A 23 34.05 7.52 4.50
CA GLU A 23 34.27 7.71 3.06
C GLU A 23 33.74 6.54 2.22
N TYR A 24 33.91 5.31 2.72
CA TYR A 24 33.31 4.12 2.11
C TYR A 24 31.77 4.19 2.13
N LEU A 25 31.18 4.58 3.26
CA LEU A 25 29.72 4.74 3.35
C LEU A 25 29.19 5.88 2.48
N TYR A 26 29.95 6.96 2.34
CA TYR A 26 29.57 8.10 1.51
C TYR A 26 29.64 7.76 0.01
N SER A 27 30.68 7.06 -0.42
CA SER A 27 30.86 6.63 -1.81
C SER A 27 29.94 5.48 -2.24
N ALA A 28 29.43 4.68 -1.29
CA ALA A 28 28.53 3.56 -1.58
C ALA A 28 27.10 3.96 -2.02
N PHE A 29 26.72 5.25 -1.93
CA PHE A 29 25.37 5.71 -2.27
C PHE A 29 25.37 6.97 -3.12
N SER A 30 24.27 7.18 -3.85
CA SER A 30 23.96 8.49 -4.36
C SER A 30 23.76 9.49 -3.21
N LEU A 31 24.14 10.75 -3.46
CA LEU A 31 23.96 11.85 -2.51
C LEU A 31 22.50 11.98 -2.03
N SER A 32 21.53 11.75 -2.93
CA SER A 32 20.10 11.76 -2.60
C SER A 32 19.70 10.69 -1.59
N THR A 33 20.23 9.47 -1.73
CA THR A 33 19.97 8.35 -0.82
C THR A 33 20.60 8.60 0.54
N PHE A 34 21.85 9.09 0.55
CA PHE A 34 22.57 9.41 1.78
C PHE A 34 21.85 10.49 2.60
N ASN A 35 21.42 11.57 1.94
CA ASN A 35 20.65 12.64 2.57
C ASN A 35 19.30 12.14 3.13
N THR A 36 18.60 11.30 2.37
CA THR A 36 17.33 10.70 2.81
C THR A 36 17.53 9.85 4.07
N GLN A 37 18.59 9.04 4.12
CA GLN A 37 18.92 8.23 5.30
C GLN A 37 19.26 9.10 6.52
N ASN A 38 20.02 10.19 6.33
CA ASN A 38 20.35 11.13 7.41
C ASN A 38 19.09 11.79 7.99
N ILE A 39 18.17 12.24 7.14
CA ILE A 39 16.90 12.82 7.58
C ILE A 39 16.12 11.82 8.44
N GLN A 40 16.06 10.55 8.03
CA GLN A 40 15.33 9.54 8.81
C GLN A 40 16.03 9.19 10.13
N LEU A 41 17.37 9.15 10.16
CA LEU A 41 18.13 8.94 11.39
C LEU A 41 17.96 10.09 12.38
N ASN A 42 18.00 11.35 11.93
CA ASN A 42 17.74 12.49 12.81
C ASN A 42 16.35 12.42 13.43
N ARG A 43 15.35 12.09 12.61
CA ARG A 43 13.98 11.88 13.12
C ARG A 43 13.94 10.78 14.17
N ARG A 44 14.72 9.70 14.00
CA ARG A 44 14.84 8.64 15.01
C ARG A 44 15.48 9.17 16.28
N PHE A 45 16.56 9.93 16.16
CA PHE A 45 17.30 10.43 17.30
C PHE A 45 16.47 11.39 18.15
N ASN A 46 15.71 12.27 17.49
CA ASN A 46 14.77 13.16 18.17
C ASN A 46 13.69 12.35 18.90
N GLN A 47 13.09 11.36 18.24
CA GLN A 47 12.10 10.46 18.85
C GLN A 47 12.69 9.67 20.04
N CYS A 48 13.92 9.19 19.93
CA CYS A 48 14.61 8.50 21.02
C CYS A 48 14.86 9.46 22.19
N LYS A 49 15.27 10.70 21.92
CA LYS A 49 15.47 11.74 22.93
C LYS A 49 14.17 12.09 23.66
N GLU A 50 13.06 12.25 22.94
CA GLU A 50 11.73 12.50 23.52
C GLU A 50 11.26 11.36 24.43
N ASN A 51 11.64 10.12 24.12
CA ASN A 51 11.23 8.92 24.86
C ASN A 51 12.28 8.43 25.86
N ASN A 52 13.34 9.20 26.15
CA ASN A 52 14.46 8.80 27.01
C ASN A 52 15.09 7.44 26.61
N LYS A 53 15.15 7.14 25.31
CA LYS A 53 15.75 5.91 24.75
C LYS A 53 17.12 6.20 24.15
N ASN A 54 18.01 5.20 24.18
CA ASN A 54 19.30 5.30 23.50
C ASN A 54 19.11 5.27 21.97
N PRO A 55 19.49 6.33 21.22
CA PRO A 55 19.36 6.36 19.76
C PRO A 55 20.21 5.29 19.04
N PHE A 56 21.30 4.85 19.67
CA PHE A 56 22.24 3.83 19.18
C PHE A 56 21.93 2.43 19.68
N SER A 57 20.75 2.21 20.29
CA SER A 57 20.36 0.89 20.76
C SER A 57 20.56 -0.17 19.67
N SER A 58 21.31 -1.21 20.03
CA SER A 58 21.52 -2.43 19.26
C SER A 58 20.41 -3.46 19.48
N ASN A 59 19.30 -3.05 20.10
CA ASN A 59 18.15 -3.93 20.25
C ASN A 59 17.25 -3.84 19.01
N ALA A 60 17.07 -4.97 18.34
CA ALA A 60 16.14 -5.10 17.21
C ALA A 60 14.69 -4.74 17.59
N ASN A 61 14.27 -5.01 18.83
CA ASN A 61 12.94 -4.69 19.33
C ASN A 61 12.69 -3.18 19.38
N ASP A 62 13.70 -2.39 19.74
CA ASP A 62 13.58 -0.93 19.78
C ASP A 62 13.39 -0.35 18.37
N LEU A 63 14.08 -0.92 17.37
CA LEU A 63 13.86 -0.56 15.97
C LEU A 63 12.46 -0.98 15.49
N ALA A 64 12.01 -2.19 15.84
CA ALA A 64 10.68 -2.67 15.46
C ALA A 64 9.57 -1.80 16.07
N GLN A 65 9.68 -1.45 17.36
CA GLN A 65 8.76 -0.54 18.04
C GLN A 65 8.75 0.85 17.37
N SER A 66 9.92 1.42 17.07
CA SER A 66 10.00 2.71 16.38
C SER A 66 9.35 2.69 14.99
N ILE A 67 9.51 1.57 14.26
CA ILE A 67 8.85 1.32 12.97
C ILE A 67 7.32 1.26 13.14
N ALA A 68 6.83 0.51 14.14
CA ALA A 68 5.42 0.36 14.45
C ALA A 68 4.76 1.70 14.87
N GLU A 69 5.40 2.46 15.76
CA GLU A 69 4.94 3.78 16.19
C GLU A 69 4.80 4.76 15.01
N ARG A 70 5.74 4.72 14.07
CA ARG A 70 5.68 5.56 12.86
C ARG A 70 4.56 5.14 11.91
N ALA A 71 4.30 3.84 11.81
CA ALA A 71 3.16 3.33 11.06
C ALA A 71 1.83 3.75 11.71
N ALA A 72 1.72 3.66 13.04
CA ALA A 72 0.57 4.13 13.81
C ALA A 72 0.32 5.63 13.60
N ASN A 73 1.39 6.42 13.54
CA ASN A 73 1.37 7.86 13.22
C ASN A 73 1.18 8.16 11.72
N ARG A 74 0.78 7.18 10.91
CA ARG A 74 0.50 7.30 9.46
C ARG A 74 1.67 7.88 8.65
N GLN A 75 2.91 7.69 9.08
CA GLN A 75 4.05 8.06 8.25
C GLN A 75 4.08 7.23 6.96
N GLY A 76 4.52 7.86 5.87
CA GLY A 76 4.60 7.20 4.58
C GLY A 76 5.59 6.01 4.59
N ARG A 77 5.18 4.89 3.99
CA ARG A 77 5.93 3.65 3.86
C ARG A 77 7.41 3.83 3.49
N ALA A 78 7.70 4.72 2.53
CA ALA A 78 9.07 4.98 2.11
C ALA A 78 9.94 5.54 3.26
N GLY A 79 9.39 6.44 4.08
CA GLY A 79 10.08 6.96 5.27
C GLY A 79 10.36 5.86 6.31
N ILE A 80 9.38 4.97 6.52
CA ILE A 80 9.49 3.85 7.45
C ILE A 80 10.54 2.82 6.98
N LEU A 81 10.56 2.48 5.70
CA LEU A 81 11.59 1.56 5.18
C LEU A 81 12.98 2.21 5.18
N ASN A 82 13.05 3.51 4.87
CA ASN A 82 14.31 4.25 4.90
C ASN A 82 14.93 4.32 6.30
N ILE A 83 14.14 4.37 7.39
CA ILE A 83 14.69 4.29 8.75
C ILE A 83 15.32 2.91 9.02
N ARG A 84 14.65 1.82 8.60
CA ARG A 84 15.14 0.46 8.76
C ARG A 84 16.48 0.27 8.04
N TYR A 85 16.60 0.79 6.82
CA TYR A 85 17.84 0.76 6.06
C TYR A 85 18.93 1.62 6.68
N ALA A 86 18.60 2.85 7.09
CA ALA A 86 19.57 3.77 7.67
C ALA A 86 20.16 3.22 8.99
N VAL A 87 19.32 2.61 9.83
CA VAL A 87 19.76 1.98 11.09
C VAL A 87 20.61 0.74 10.82
N SER A 88 20.19 -0.15 9.92
CA SER A 88 20.97 -1.35 9.57
C SER A 88 22.36 -1.03 9.06
N ARG A 89 22.48 0.05 8.28
CA ARG A 89 23.74 0.40 7.64
C ARG A 89 24.60 1.28 8.53
N LYS A 90 24.06 2.34 9.14
CA LYS A 90 24.90 3.29 9.91
C LYS A 90 25.12 2.87 11.36
N ILE A 91 24.08 2.38 12.03
CA ILE A 91 24.20 1.89 13.42
C ILE A 91 24.65 0.42 13.42
N GLY A 92 24.15 -0.38 12.48
CA GLY A 92 24.52 -1.79 12.39
C GLY A 92 25.98 -2.03 12.04
N LEU A 93 26.59 -1.20 11.18
CA LEU A 93 28.03 -1.28 10.92
C LEU A 93 28.86 -0.92 12.16
N HIS A 94 28.44 0.08 12.93
CA HIS A 94 29.15 0.46 14.16
C HIS A 94 29.01 -0.59 15.27
N THR A 95 27.80 -1.07 15.48
CA THR A 95 27.50 -2.02 16.57
C THR A 95 27.82 -3.48 16.21
N GLY A 96 28.23 -3.76 14.97
CA GLY A 96 28.38 -5.11 14.42
C GLY A 96 27.05 -5.88 14.25
N ASN A 97 25.91 -5.24 14.48
CA ASN A 97 24.60 -5.88 14.52
C ASN A 97 23.75 -5.57 13.28
N GLN A 98 23.14 -6.60 12.69
CA GLN A 98 22.26 -6.43 11.53
C GLN A 98 20.82 -6.09 11.94
N LEU A 99 20.64 -4.97 12.66
CA LEU A 99 19.39 -4.64 13.36
C LEU A 99 18.14 -4.65 12.49
N GLY A 100 18.18 -4.03 11.31
CA GLY A 100 17.03 -4.04 10.40
C GLY A 100 16.97 -5.27 9.50
N GLN A 101 17.92 -6.21 9.57
CA GLN A 101 17.78 -7.53 8.95
C GLN A 101 17.25 -8.58 9.93
N SER A 102 17.16 -8.24 11.23
CA SER A 102 16.55 -9.12 12.23
C SER A 102 15.14 -9.56 11.82
N LEU A 103 14.77 -10.77 12.23
CA LEU A 103 13.47 -11.36 11.90
C LEU A 103 12.31 -10.44 12.33
N ILE A 104 12.39 -9.90 13.56
CA ILE A 104 11.33 -9.08 14.16
C ILE A 104 11.12 -7.80 13.34
N THR A 105 12.18 -7.07 13.00
CA THR A 105 12.08 -5.85 12.19
C THR A 105 11.63 -6.11 10.76
N SER A 106 11.95 -7.29 10.22
CA SER A 106 11.54 -7.73 8.89
C SER A 106 10.05 -8.10 8.84
N LEU A 107 9.56 -8.79 9.87
CA LEU A 107 8.13 -9.10 10.03
C LEU A 107 7.31 -7.82 10.15
N GLU A 108 7.75 -6.88 10.98
CA GLU A 108 7.07 -5.59 11.16
C GLU A 108 7.01 -4.79 9.84
N ALA A 109 8.13 -4.71 9.12
CA ALA A 109 8.17 -4.04 7.82
C ALA A 109 7.27 -4.72 6.77
N LYS A 110 7.12 -6.05 6.83
CA LYS A 110 6.22 -6.82 5.96
C LYS A 110 4.77 -6.51 6.31
N GLU A 111 4.43 -6.43 7.59
CA GLU A 111 3.08 -6.10 8.05
C GLU A 111 2.67 -4.67 7.67
N ILE A 112 3.59 -3.72 7.81
CA ILE A 112 3.40 -2.34 7.32
C ILE A 112 3.24 -2.29 5.81
N SER A 113 3.99 -3.13 5.08
CA SER A 113 3.87 -3.22 3.62
C SER A 113 2.51 -3.77 3.17
N LYS A 114 1.89 -4.65 3.97
CA LYS A 114 0.53 -5.15 3.73
C LYS A 114 -0.53 -4.12 4.12
N SER A 115 -0.40 -3.52 5.31
CA SER A 115 -1.41 -2.61 5.87
C SER A 115 -1.42 -1.23 5.19
N GLN A 116 -0.25 -0.74 4.77
CA GLN A 116 -0.11 0.46 3.95
C GLN A 116 0.01 0.10 2.46
N SER A 117 -0.82 -0.84 2.01
CA SER A 117 -0.82 -1.37 0.64
C SER A 117 -0.80 -0.24 -0.42
N ASN A 118 -0.37 -0.59 -1.64
CA ASN A 118 -0.01 0.26 -2.79
C ASN A 118 -1.02 1.33 -3.27
N ASN A 119 -2.05 1.66 -2.50
CA ASN A 119 -3.03 2.71 -2.74
C ASN A 119 -2.37 3.97 -3.29
N ALA A 120 -1.23 4.41 -2.76
CA ALA A 120 -0.56 5.63 -3.22
C ALA A 120 0.05 5.58 -4.64
N LYS A 121 0.45 4.39 -5.16
CA LYS A 121 1.04 4.29 -6.51
C LYS A 121 -0.02 4.24 -7.60
N ASN A 122 -1.17 3.60 -7.34
CA ASN A 122 -2.23 3.49 -8.33
C ASN A 122 -3.33 4.56 -8.18
N GLN A 123 -3.47 5.23 -7.03
CA GLN A 123 -4.37 6.39 -6.88
C GLN A 123 -4.04 7.54 -7.84
N ARG A 124 -2.81 7.59 -8.39
CA ARG A 124 -2.41 8.58 -9.40
C ARG A 124 -2.77 8.20 -10.84
N ILE A 125 -3.26 6.98 -11.09
CA ILE A 125 -3.61 6.53 -12.45
C ILE A 125 -4.96 7.13 -12.87
N TRP A 126 -5.84 7.41 -11.91
CA TRP A 126 -7.21 7.83 -12.17
C TRP A 126 -7.51 9.17 -11.51
N ASP A 127 -8.15 10.08 -12.26
CA ASP A 127 -8.63 11.34 -11.69
C ASP A 127 -9.84 11.07 -10.79
N VAL A 128 -9.59 11.14 -9.47
CA VAL A 128 -10.59 10.89 -8.43
C VAL A 128 -11.76 11.87 -8.52
N ASN A 129 -11.52 13.11 -8.91
CA ASN A 129 -12.57 14.12 -9.01
C ASN A 129 -13.48 13.81 -10.19
N LEU A 130 -12.89 13.46 -11.33
CA LEU A 130 -13.64 13.04 -12.53
C LEU A 130 -14.50 11.81 -12.25
N LEU A 131 -13.94 10.79 -11.60
CA LEU A 131 -14.70 9.59 -11.22
C LEU A 131 -15.83 9.89 -10.23
N THR A 132 -15.57 10.79 -9.27
CA THR A 132 -16.59 11.19 -8.29
C THR A 132 -17.74 11.94 -8.96
N GLN A 133 -17.44 12.88 -9.87
CA GLN A 133 -18.44 13.61 -10.65
C GLN A 133 -19.26 12.65 -11.53
N PHE A 134 -18.60 11.72 -12.22
CA PHE A 134 -19.27 10.68 -13.01
C PHE A 134 -20.26 9.88 -12.16
N LEU A 135 -19.84 9.40 -10.98
CA LEU A 135 -20.71 8.62 -10.09
C LEU A 135 -21.89 9.43 -9.53
N GLN A 136 -21.74 10.73 -9.33
CA GLN A 136 -22.81 11.63 -8.87
C GLN A 136 -23.89 11.87 -9.92
N GLN A 137 -23.59 11.70 -11.20
CA GLN A 137 -24.53 11.90 -12.30
C GLN A 137 -25.44 10.68 -12.55
N HIS A 138 -25.14 9.54 -11.93
CA HIS A 138 -25.92 8.32 -12.15
C HIS A 138 -27.19 8.28 -11.30
N PRO A 139 -28.36 7.97 -11.88
CA PRO A 139 -29.57 7.66 -11.12
C PRO A 139 -29.43 6.36 -10.31
N SER A 140 -30.49 6.01 -9.58
CA SER A 140 -30.58 4.72 -8.87
C SER A 140 -30.37 3.55 -9.83
N ASP A 141 -29.77 2.46 -9.32
CA ASP A 141 -29.29 1.31 -10.12
C ASP A 141 -30.40 0.67 -10.96
N ASN A 142 -31.64 0.69 -10.46
CA ASN A 142 -32.82 0.16 -11.13
C ASN A 142 -33.12 0.85 -12.48
N TYR A 143 -32.68 2.09 -12.67
CA TYR A 143 -32.91 2.86 -13.89
C TYR A 143 -31.71 2.86 -14.85
N LEU A 144 -30.59 2.23 -14.47
CA LEU A 144 -29.41 2.15 -15.31
C LEU A 144 -29.59 1.04 -16.35
N THR A 145 -29.19 1.29 -17.59
CA THR A 145 -28.98 0.23 -18.57
C THR A 145 -27.85 -0.70 -18.10
N TRP A 146 -27.78 -1.93 -18.65
CA TRP A 146 -26.72 -2.89 -18.32
C TRP A 146 -25.32 -2.29 -18.46
N MET A 147 -25.05 -1.59 -19.57
CA MET A 147 -23.76 -0.93 -19.81
C MET A 147 -23.47 0.18 -18.80
N GLN A 148 -24.47 0.98 -18.43
CA GLN A 148 -24.30 2.04 -17.43
C GLN A 148 -24.03 1.48 -16.03
N LEU A 149 -24.70 0.37 -15.68
CA LEU A 149 -24.50 -0.30 -14.40
C LEU A 149 -23.10 -0.92 -14.30
N ILE A 150 -22.62 -1.58 -15.38
CA ILE A 150 -21.24 -2.08 -15.47
C ILE A 150 -20.25 -0.92 -15.33
N SER A 151 -20.44 0.19 -16.06
CA SER A 151 -19.55 1.37 -15.96
C SER A 151 -19.53 1.96 -14.55
N LYS A 152 -20.68 2.01 -13.87
CA LYS A 152 -20.77 2.46 -12.48
C LYS A 152 -19.97 1.55 -11.54
N VAL A 153 -20.13 0.24 -11.67
CA VAL A 153 -19.36 -0.75 -10.89
C VAL A 153 -17.86 -0.66 -11.18
N ALA A 154 -17.46 -0.53 -12.45
CA ALA A 154 -16.06 -0.33 -12.83
C ALA A 154 -15.46 0.89 -12.11
N SER A 155 -16.15 2.02 -12.20
CA SER A 155 -15.74 3.28 -11.59
C SER A 155 -15.66 3.18 -10.07
N LEU A 156 -16.60 2.49 -9.41
CA LEU A 156 -16.56 2.26 -7.96
C LEU A 156 -15.38 1.36 -7.55
N ILE A 157 -15.13 0.27 -8.29
CA ILE A 157 -14.00 -0.62 -8.02
C ILE A 157 -12.67 0.13 -8.19
N ILE A 158 -12.53 0.92 -9.25
CA ILE A 158 -11.36 1.77 -9.50
C ILE A 158 -11.20 2.80 -8.37
N LEU A 159 -12.28 3.45 -7.96
CA LEU A 159 -12.23 4.48 -6.93
C LEU A 159 -11.85 3.92 -5.55
N ILE A 160 -12.29 2.70 -5.23
CA ILE A 160 -12.04 2.05 -3.94
C ILE A 160 -10.65 1.39 -3.90
N ASN A 161 -10.24 0.73 -5.00
CA ASN A 161 -9.06 -0.15 -5.01
C ASN A 161 -7.93 0.29 -5.95
N ALA A 162 -8.18 1.28 -6.79
CA ALA A 162 -7.24 1.76 -7.80
C ALA A 162 -6.70 0.64 -8.71
N PHE A 163 -7.57 -0.27 -9.16
CA PHE A 163 -7.19 -1.28 -10.15
C PHE A 163 -6.85 -0.67 -11.50
N ARG A 164 -5.95 -1.34 -12.21
CA ARG A 164 -5.60 -1.07 -13.60
C ARG A 164 -6.60 -1.75 -14.52
N TYR A 165 -6.72 -1.25 -15.75
CA TYR A 165 -7.59 -1.84 -16.77
C TYR A 165 -7.38 -3.36 -16.95
N LEU A 166 -6.12 -3.81 -17.06
CA LEU A 166 -5.80 -5.25 -17.20
C LEU A 166 -6.25 -6.09 -16.00
N GLU A 167 -6.25 -5.52 -14.79
CA GLU A 167 -6.73 -6.21 -13.59
C GLU A 167 -8.27 -6.28 -13.58
N MET A 168 -8.94 -5.27 -14.14
CA MET A 168 -10.39 -5.23 -14.30
C MET A 168 -10.89 -6.25 -15.32
N GLU A 169 -10.20 -6.44 -16.45
CA GLU A 169 -10.58 -7.37 -17.52
C GLU A 169 -10.73 -8.82 -17.04
N TRP A 170 -10.03 -9.20 -15.97
CA TRP A 170 -10.08 -10.56 -15.44
C TRP A 170 -11.17 -10.78 -14.39
N ILE A 171 -11.97 -9.76 -14.08
CA ILE A 171 -13.07 -9.87 -13.14
C ILE A 171 -14.24 -10.58 -13.83
N GLN A 172 -14.58 -11.78 -13.33
CA GLN A 172 -15.73 -12.54 -13.79
C GLN A 172 -16.91 -12.38 -12.84
N ILE A 173 -18.14 -12.27 -13.37
CA ILE A 173 -19.35 -12.14 -12.54
C ILE A 173 -19.50 -13.34 -11.60
N GLY A 174 -19.20 -14.54 -12.09
CA GLY A 174 -19.27 -15.78 -11.28
C GLY A 174 -18.23 -15.87 -10.17
N SER A 175 -17.19 -15.02 -10.18
CA SER A 175 -16.18 -14.97 -9.11
C SER A 175 -16.56 -14.05 -7.96
N VAL A 176 -17.56 -13.17 -8.16
CA VAL A 176 -18.04 -12.22 -7.17
C VAL A 176 -18.86 -12.93 -6.11
N ILE A 177 -18.25 -13.15 -4.95
CA ILE A 177 -18.95 -13.52 -3.72
C ILE A 177 -19.24 -12.22 -2.97
N ILE A 178 -20.46 -12.04 -2.46
CA ILE A 178 -20.81 -10.88 -1.61
C ILE A 178 -21.13 -11.43 -0.23
N ASN A 179 -20.29 -11.12 0.75
CA ASN A 179 -20.60 -11.36 2.16
C ASN A 179 -21.03 -10.04 2.80
N LEU A 180 -22.31 -9.95 3.22
CA LEU A 180 -22.87 -8.74 3.84
C LEU A 180 -22.22 -8.40 5.19
N GLU A 181 -21.63 -9.38 5.87
CA GLU A 181 -20.98 -9.19 7.17
C GLU A 181 -19.54 -8.63 7.05
N SER A 182 -18.91 -8.73 5.87
CA SER A 182 -17.50 -8.37 5.68
C SER A 182 -17.17 -7.66 4.34
N ILE A 183 -18.17 -7.37 3.51
CA ILE A 183 -18.08 -6.79 2.15
C ILE A 183 -17.00 -7.49 1.28
N GLN A 184 -16.75 -8.78 1.51
CA GLN A 184 -15.67 -9.48 0.81
C GLN A 184 -16.05 -9.80 -0.63
N ILE A 185 -15.61 -8.98 -1.58
CA ILE A 185 -15.60 -9.35 -3.00
C ILE A 185 -14.35 -10.16 -3.25
N SER A 186 -14.51 -11.46 -3.50
CA SER A 186 -13.46 -12.29 -4.11
C SER A 186 -13.38 -12.03 -5.61
N LEU A 187 -12.20 -11.72 -6.13
CA LEU A 187 -11.97 -11.68 -7.58
C LEU A 187 -10.85 -12.67 -7.86
N GLU A 188 -11.07 -13.66 -8.72
CA GLU A 188 -10.01 -14.57 -9.14
C GLU A 188 -9.31 -13.99 -10.37
N THR A 189 -8.11 -13.44 -10.19
CA THR A 189 -7.31 -12.95 -11.32
C THR A 189 -6.17 -13.94 -11.65
N ARG A 190 -6.02 -14.29 -12.93
CA ARG A 190 -4.83 -14.96 -13.46
C ARG A 190 -3.88 -13.90 -14.03
N LEU A 191 -2.99 -13.37 -13.20
CA LEU A 191 -1.84 -12.61 -13.69
C LEU A 191 -1.03 -13.50 -14.64
N LYS A 192 -0.67 -13.00 -15.83
CA LYS A 192 0.10 -13.73 -16.87
C LYS A 192 1.36 -14.46 -16.36
N THR A 193 1.88 -14.06 -15.21
CA THR A 193 3.09 -14.60 -14.58
C THR A 193 2.84 -15.44 -13.32
N ALA A 194 1.59 -15.59 -12.86
CA ALA A 194 1.27 -16.26 -11.60
C ALA A 194 0.56 -17.61 -11.84
N LEU A 195 1.07 -18.66 -11.20
CA LEU A 195 0.49 -20.01 -11.20
C LEU A 195 -0.82 -20.13 -10.40
N SER A 196 -1.19 -19.10 -9.62
CA SER A 196 -2.32 -19.12 -8.68
C SER A 196 -3.28 -17.97 -8.92
N THR A 197 -4.59 -18.23 -8.75
CA THR A 197 -5.63 -17.21 -8.70
C THR A 197 -5.37 -16.26 -7.53
N THR A 198 -5.27 -14.96 -7.80
CA THR A 198 -5.12 -13.97 -6.73
C THR A 198 -6.49 -13.56 -6.28
N LYS A 199 -6.91 -13.99 -5.08
CA LYS A 199 -8.16 -13.56 -4.43
C LYS A 199 -7.97 -12.13 -3.92
N ILE A 200 -8.55 -11.15 -4.61
CA ILE A 200 -8.73 -9.82 -4.03
C ILE A 200 -9.80 -9.97 -2.95
N ILE A 201 -9.60 -9.40 -1.77
CA ILE A 201 -10.62 -9.35 -0.72
C ILE A 201 -10.84 -7.87 -0.41
N LEU A 202 -12.04 -7.38 -0.64
CA LEU A 202 -12.44 -6.05 -0.17
C LEU A 202 -12.87 -6.19 1.28
N GLU A 203 -11.97 -5.97 2.23
CA GLU A 203 -12.35 -5.99 3.64
C GLU A 203 -12.79 -4.61 4.11
N ASP A 204 -13.97 -4.54 4.71
CA ASP A 204 -14.44 -3.33 5.36
C ASP A 204 -13.77 -3.15 6.72
N LYS A 205 -13.15 -1.99 6.95
CA LYS A 205 -12.78 -1.53 8.29
C LYS A 205 -13.56 -0.29 8.72
N ASN A 206 -14.34 0.32 7.83
CA ASN A 206 -15.18 1.49 8.08
C ASN A 206 -16.15 1.63 6.89
N SER A 207 -17.42 1.31 7.12
CA SER A 207 -18.51 1.28 6.14
C SER A 207 -18.68 2.62 5.42
N SER A 208 -17.88 2.85 4.39
CA SER A 208 -17.97 4.06 3.58
C SER A 208 -19.20 3.96 2.68
N CYS A 209 -19.93 5.06 2.50
CA CYS A 209 -21.08 5.14 1.59
C CYS A 209 -20.75 4.58 0.19
N ARG A 210 -19.51 4.73 -0.27
CA ARG A 210 -19.03 4.20 -1.56
C ARG A 210 -18.95 2.67 -1.60
N ASN A 211 -18.55 2.04 -0.51
CA ASN A 211 -18.50 0.58 -0.42
C ASN A 211 -19.91 0.00 -0.45
N GLN A 212 -20.85 0.63 0.26
CA GLN A 212 -22.26 0.24 0.21
C GLN A 212 -22.83 0.38 -1.21
N MET A 213 -22.55 1.50 -1.90
CA MET A 213 -22.94 1.68 -3.29
C MET A 213 -22.38 0.58 -4.19
N LEU A 214 -21.11 0.19 -4.02
CA LEU A 214 -20.51 -0.90 -4.80
C LEU A 214 -21.23 -2.23 -4.55
N VAL A 215 -21.53 -2.56 -3.29
CA VAL A 215 -22.27 -3.79 -2.94
C VAL A 215 -23.64 -3.81 -3.59
N TYR A 216 -24.41 -2.72 -3.48
CA TYR A 216 -25.75 -2.66 -4.07
C TYR A 216 -25.70 -2.79 -5.60
N SER A 217 -24.79 -2.07 -6.27
CA SER A 217 -24.65 -2.14 -7.71
C SER A 217 -24.21 -3.52 -8.20
N LEU A 218 -23.33 -4.21 -7.45
CA LEU A 218 -22.95 -5.59 -7.78
C LEU A 218 -24.07 -6.60 -7.54
N GLN A 219 -24.85 -6.41 -6.47
CA GLN A 219 -26.02 -7.24 -6.22
C GLN A 219 -27.02 -7.14 -7.37
N GLU A 220 -27.24 -5.91 -7.87
CA GLU A 220 -28.11 -5.67 -9.02
C GLU A 220 -27.57 -6.31 -10.31
N ILE A 221 -26.26 -6.25 -10.55
CA ILE A 221 -25.62 -6.97 -11.67
C ILE A 221 -25.87 -8.47 -11.56
N ILE A 222 -25.64 -9.05 -10.37
CA ILE A 222 -25.84 -10.49 -10.13
C ILE A 222 -27.29 -10.88 -10.36
N ASN A 223 -28.24 -10.08 -9.89
CA ASN A 223 -29.68 -10.35 -10.06
C ASN A 223 -30.05 -10.37 -11.56
N ARG A 224 -29.72 -9.30 -12.29
CA ARG A 224 -29.99 -9.23 -13.74
C ARG A 224 -29.27 -10.32 -14.52
N PHE A 225 -28.07 -10.70 -14.09
CA PHE A 225 -27.30 -11.75 -14.73
C PHE A 225 -27.88 -13.15 -14.46
N LYS A 226 -28.48 -13.40 -13.29
CA LYS A 226 -29.23 -14.64 -13.01
C LYS A 226 -30.43 -14.75 -13.93
N ASP A 227 -31.16 -13.66 -14.15
CA ASP A 227 -32.31 -13.62 -15.04
C ASP A 227 -31.90 -13.94 -16.50
N LEU A 228 -30.74 -13.42 -16.93
CA LEU A 228 -30.15 -13.73 -18.26
C LEU A 228 -29.62 -15.17 -18.39
N ARG A 229 -29.20 -15.79 -17.28
CA ARG A 229 -28.57 -17.12 -17.27
C ARG A 229 -29.52 -18.29 -17.25
N LEU A 230 -30.80 -18.08 -16.96
CA LEU A 230 -31.84 -19.07 -17.21
C LEU A 230 -31.84 -19.54 -18.68
N GLU A 231 -31.15 -18.82 -19.58
CA GLU A 231 -31.03 -19.16 -21.00
C GLU A 231 -29.66 -19.69 -21.47
N SER A 232 -28.54 -19.62 -20.71
CA SER A 232 -27.21 -19.91 -21.32
C SER A 232 -26.02 -20.38 -20.45
N GLY A 233 -26.16 -20.65 -19.14
CA GLY A 233 -25.26 -21.55 -18.38
C GLY A 233 -23.75 -21.24 -18.17
N VAL A 234 -23.11 -20.25 -18.80
CA VAL A 234 -21.62 -20.07 -18.74
C VAL A 234 -21.18 -18.81 -17.95
N ALA A 235 -20.03 -18.91 -17.25
CA ALA A 235 -19.23 -17.80 -16.68
C ALA A 235 -18.96 -16.69 -17.70
N SER A 236 -19.54 -15.50 -17.50
CA SER A 236 -19.27 -14.32 -18.34
C SER A 236 -18.34 -13.35 -17.62
N VAL A 237 -17.41 -12.79 -18.39
CA VAL A 237 -16.52 -11.72 -17.94
C VAL A 237 -17.37 -10.47 -17.69
N LEU A 238 -17.12 -9.77 -16.58
CA LEU A 238 -17.89 -8.57 -16.22
C LEU A 238 -17.52 -7.37 -17.10
N PHE A 239 -16.26 -7.30 -17.54
CA PHE A 239 -15.74 -6.24 -18.40
C PHE A 239 -15.14 -6.85 -19.66
N THR A 240 -15.82 -6.72 -20.80
CA THR A 240 -15.30 -7.17 -22.09
C THR A 240 -14.79 -5.99 -22.90
N ASN A 241 -13.60 -6.11 -23.50
CA ASN A 241 -13.18 -5.20 -24.55
C ASN A 241 -13.98 -5.54 -25.83
N LYS A 242 -14.58 -4.55 -26.49
CA LYS A 242 -15.34 -4.79 -27.73
C LYS A 242 -14.49 -4.84 -28.99
N ASP A 243 -13.17 -4.69 -28.87
CA ASP A 243 -12.25 -4.62 -29.99
C ASP A 243 -11.17 -5.72 -29.95
N SER A 244 -11.61 -6.98 -30.07
CA SER A 244 -10.74 -8.12 -30.38
C SER A 244 -11.42 -9.06 -31.36
#